data_AF-A0A535TD40-F1
#
_entry.id   AF-A0A535TD40-F1
#
_cell.length_a   1.000
_cell.length_b   1.000
_cell.length_c   1.000
_cell.angle_alpha   90.00
_cell.angle_beta   90.00
_cell.angle_gamma   90.00
#
_symmetry.space_group_name_H-M   'P 1'
#
loop_
_entity.id
_entity.type
_entity.pdbx_description
1 polymer ?
#
loop_
_entity_poly.entity_id
_entity_poly.type
_entity_poly.pdbx_seq_one_letter_code
_entity_poly.pdbx_strand_id
1 'polypeptide(L)'
;MADARLQAFDLKLGQVGTFNRGRLARVVWLGVTSGAEDVAALAAQVEAECVRAGLEAEARRFNAHLTLARARARDGAPIPDLAAPPELDAWRADELVLYRSRLGRAGSVYEPLRRIRLS
;
A
#
# COMPACT_ATOMS: atom_id res chain seq x y z
N MET A 1 -10.71 -20.73 -9.70
CA MET A 1 -11.07 -19.39 -9.20
C MET A 1 -12.57 -19.37 -9.01
N ALA A 2 -13.06 -19.64 -7.81
CA ALA A 2 -14.48 -19.48 -7.52
C ALA A 2 -14.79 -17.97 -7.44
N ASP A 3 -15.98 -17.63 -7.92
CA ASP A 3 -16.63 -16.32 -8.13
C ASP A 3 -16.62 -15.37 -6.92
N ALA A 4 -15.46 -14.97 -6.41
CA ALA A 4 -15.35 -13.81 -5.53
C ALA A 4 -15.30 -12.57 -6.43
N ARG A 5 -16.47 -12.03 -6.77
CA ARG A 5 -16.60 -10.70 -7.38
C ARG A 5 -16.13 -9.66 -6.39
N LEU A 6 -14.86 -9.27 -6.49
CA LEU A 6 -14.31 -8.17 -5.73
C LEU A 6 -15.10 -6.91 -6.07
N GLN A 7 -15.81 -6.36 -5.08
CA GLN A 7 -16.56 -5.14 -5.29
C GLN A 7 -15.61 -3.96 -5.36
N ALA A 8 -15.87 -3.02 -6.25
CA ALA A 8 -15.23 -1.72 -6.20
C ALA A 8 -15.64 -1.00 -4.90
N PHE A 9 -14.74 -0.19 -4.34
CA PHE A 9 -14.96 0.55 -3.10
C PHE A 9 -14.32 1.93 -3.19
N ASP A 10 -14.74 2.84 -2.32
CA ASP A 10 -14.20 4.19 -2.29
C ASP A 10 -13.03 4.26 -1.30
N LEU A 11 -11.93 4.88 -1.73
CA LEU A 11 -10.76 5.12 -0.91
C LEU A 11 -10.59 6.61 -0.66
N LYS A 12 -10.18 6.98 0.55
CA LYS A 12 -9.70 8.33 0.87
C LYS A 12 -8.37 8.23 1.61
N LEU A 13 -7.38 8.98 1.15
CA LEU A 13 -6.13 9.18 1.89
C LEU A 13 -6.31 10.34 2.86
N GLY A 14 -5.62 10.27 3.99
CA GLY A 14 -5.67 11.33 4.98
C GLY A 14 -4.39 11.41 5.79
N GLN A 15 -4.44 10.96 7.04
CA GLN A 15 -3.41 11.26 8.05
C GLN A 15 -2.00 10.81 7.63
N VAL A 16 -1.02 11.67 7.91
CA VAL A 16 0.39 11.33 7.81
C VAL A 16 0.77 10.39 8.96
N GLY A 17 1.52 9.35 8.64
CA GLY A 17 2.12 8.46 9.60
C GLY A 17 3.57 8.13 9.25
N THR A 18 4.23 7.45 10.18
CA THR A 18 5.61 6.98 9.97
C THR A 18 5.78 5.54 10.41
N PHE A 19 6.66 4.81 9.72
CA PHE A 19 7.24 3.58 10.26
C PHE A 19 8.58 3.94 10.90
N ASN A 20 8.67 3.77 12.21
CA ASN A 20 9.78 4.23 13.02
C ASN A 20 10.56 3.09 13.70
N ARG A 21 11.76 3.42 14.15
CA ARG A 21 12.55 2.64 15.10
C ARG A 21 13.00 3.62 16.19
N GLY A 22 12.31 3.59 17.34
CA GLY A 22 12.47 4.63 18.35
C GLY A 22 12.07 6.00 17.82
N ARG A 23 12.97 6.98 17.87
CA ARG A 23 12.72 8.36 17.42
C ARG A 23 13.01 8.61 15.94
N LEU A 24 13.56 7.62 15.22
CA LEU A 24 13.93 7.75 13.82
C LEU A 24 12.87 7.13 12.92
N ALA A 25 12.42 7.86 11.89
CA ALA A 25 11.54 7.32 10.86
C ALA A 25 12.35 6.72 9.70
N ARG A 26 11.88 5.58 9.21
CA ARG A 26 12.38 4.94 7.99
C ARG A 26 11.49 5.23 6.78
N VAL A 27 10.20 5.39 7.01
CA VAL A 27 9.18 5.65 5.98
C VAL A 27 8.21 6.70 6.49
N VAL A 28 7.86 7.65 5.63
CA VAL A 28 6.73 8.58 5.81
C VAL A 28 5.64 8.16 4.81
N TRP A 29 4.39 8.13 5.26
CA TRP A 29 3.27 7.65 4.45
C TRP A 29 1.98 8.41 4.75
N LEU A 30 1.00 8.34 3.84
CA LEU A 30 -0.40 8.70 4.08
C LEU A 30 -1.22 7.45 4.35
N GLY A 31 -2.04 7.48 5.39
CA GLY A 31 -2.95 6.40 5.74
C GLY A 31 -4.24 6.48 4.93
N VAL A 32 -4.90 5.33 4.78
CA VAL A 32 -6.27 5.26 4.24
C VAL A 32 -7.26 5.55 5.38
N THR A 33 -8.09 6.58 5.21
CA THR A 33 -9.09 7.01 6.21
C THR A 33 -10.51 6.57 5.89
N SER A 34 -10.79 6.17 4.65
CA SER A 34 -12.04 5.53 4.23
C SER A 34 -11.73 4.40 3.25
N GLY A 35 -12.47 3.28 3.33
CA GLY A 35 -12.23 2.05 2.57
C GLY A 35 -11.08 1.19 3.10
N ALA A 36 -10.62 1.42 4.34
CA ALA A 36 -9.52 0.69 4.95
C ALA A 36 -9.83 -0.80 5.17
N GLU A 37 -11.08 -1.12 5.52
CA GLU A 37 -11.54 -2.50 5.69
C GLU A 37 -11.67 -3.21 4.34
N ASP A 38 -12.20 -2.53 3.32
CA ASP A 38 -12.35 -3.07 1.98
C ASP A 38 -11.00 -3.44 1.34
N VAL A 39 -10.03 -2.52 1.40
CA VAL A 39 -8.68 -2.81 0.87
C VAL A 39 -7.95 -3.87 1.70
N ALA A 40 -8.21 -3.98 3.01
CA ALA A 40 -7.66 -5.04 3.83
C ALA A 40 -8.27 -6.41 3.49
N ALA A 41 -9.58 -6.46 3.21
CA ALA A 41 -10.25 -7.67 2.75
C ALA A 41 -9.73 -8.10 1.37
N LEU A 42 -9.54 -7.15 0.45
CA LEU A 42 -8.91 -7.41 -0.85
C LEU A 42 -7.47 -7.94 -0.68
N ALA A 43 -6.67 -7.32 0.18
CA ALA A 43 -5.31 -7.76 0.45
C ALA A 43 -5.26 -9.19 1.01
N ALA A 44 -6.18 -9.55 1.93
CA ALA A 44 -6.28 -10.90 2.47
C ALA A 44 -6.64 -11.95 1.40
N GLN A 45 -7.50 -11.60 0.43
CA GLN A 45 -7.81 -12.48 -0.69
C GLN A 45 -6.60 -12.68 -1.61
N VAL A 46 -5.87 -11.60 -1.93
CA VAL A 46 -4.63 -11.66 -2.72
C VAL A 46 -3.59 -12.54 -2.02
N GLU A 47 -3.41 -12.36 -0.72
CA GLU A 47 -2.50 -13.17 0.10
C GLU A 47 -2.85 -14.67 0.03
N ALA A 48 -4.13 -15.00 0.17
CA ALA A 48 -4.59 -16.40 0.09
C ALA A 48 -4.35 -17.02 -1.29
N GLU A 49 -4.44 -16.26 -2.39
CA GLU A 49 -4.09 -16.72 -3.74
C GLU A 49 -2.57 -16.89 -3.89
N CYS A 50 -1.78 -15.96 -3.36
CA CYS A 50 -0.31 -16.04 -3.36
C CYS A 50 0.19 -17.29 -2.62
N VAL A 51 -0.36 -17.58 -1.44
CA VAL A 51 -0.04 -18.79 -0.68
C VAL A 51 -0.46 -20.05 -1.43
N ARG A 52 -1.64 -20.06 -2.05
CA ARG A 52 -2.09 -21.19 -2.90
C ARG A 52 -1.20 -21.42 -4.12
N ALA A 53 -0.55 -20.37 -4.62
CA ALA A 53 0.45 -20.45 -5.69
C ALA A 53 1.85 -20.87 -5.20
N GLY A 54 2.04 -21.13 -3.90
CA GLY A 54 3.29 -21.60 -3.31
C GLY A 54 4.22 -20.52 -2.77
N LEU A 55 3.74 -19.28 -2.61
CA LEU A 55 4.50 -18.21 -1.96
C LEU A 55 4.39 -18.31 -0.43
N GLU A 56 5.42 -17.86 0.29
CA GLU A 56 5.37 -17.77 1.75
C GLU A 56 4.36 -16.72 2.21
N ALA A 57 3.65 -17.02 3.30
CA ALA A 57 2.68 -16.10 3.87
C ALA A 57 3.36 -14.88 4.54
N GLU A 58 2.82 -13.69 4.32
CA GLU A 58 3.23 -12.48 5.01
C GLU A 58 2.76 -12.50 6.48
N ALA A 59 3.73 -12.50 7.41
CA ALA A 59 3.45 -12.53 8.84
C ALA A 59 3.05 -11.15 9.41
N ARG A 60 3.39 -10.07 8.71
CA ARG A 60 3.08 -8.71 9.17
C ARG A 60 1.62 -8.38 8.89
N ARG A 61 0.98 -7.73 9.86
CA ARG A 61 -0.35 -7.14 9.65
C ARG A 61 -0.34 -6.22 8.44
N PHE A 62 -1.33 -6.36 7.57
CA PHE A 62 -1.57 -5.43 6.49
C PHE A 62 -1.93 -4.03 7.04
N ASN A 63 -1.19 -3.02 6.58
CA ASN A 63 -1.44 -1.63 6.91
C ASN A 63 -1.59 -0.86 5.60
N ALA A 64 -2.81 -0.41 5.28
CA ALA A 64 -3.09 0.32 4.04
C ALA A 64 -2.46 1.72 4.09
N HIS A 65 -1.50 1.98 3.20
CA HIS A 65 -0.78 3.25 3.18
C HIS A 65 -0.21 3.58 1.79
N LEU A 66 -0.01 4.86 1.52
CA LEU A 66 0.78 5.37 0.40
C LEU A 66 2.13 5.85 0.93
N THR A 67 3.23 5.17 0.57
CA THR A 67 4.58 5.65 0.91
C THR A 67 4.87 6.96 0.17
N LEU A 68 5.22 8.02 0.91
CA LEU A 68 5.62 9.31 0.35
C LEU A 68 7.14 9.46 0.29
N ALA A 69 7.83 9.05 1.34
CA ALA A 69 9.28 9.21 1.45
C ALA A 69 9.91 8.05 2.23
N ARG A 70 11.20 7.79 1.93
CA ARG A 70 12.03 6.82 2.65
C ARG A 70 13.33 7.50 3.08
N ALA A 71 13.78 7.22 4.30
CA ALA A 71 15.08 7.68 4.75
C ALA A 71 16.20 7.04 3.91
N ARG A 72 17.23 7.81 3.55
CA ARG A 72 18.42 7.30 2.85
C ARG A 72 19.28 6.43 3.76
N ALA A 73 19.41 6.82 5.04
CA ALA A 73 20.13 6.05 6.03
C ALA A 73 19.33 4.80 6.44
N ARG A 74 20.03 3.66 6.60
CA ARG A 74 19.38 2.37 6.91
C ARG A 74 18.63 2.39 8.24
N ASP A 75 19.18 3.08 9.23
CA ASP A 75 18.62 3.19 10.59
C ASP A 75 17.50 4.23 10.72
N GLY A 76 17.22 4.99 9.65
CA GLY A 76 16.22 6.06 9.62
C GLY A 76 16.83 7.45 9.77
N ALA A 77 15.96 8.45 9.82
CA ALA A 77 16.30 9.85 10.03
C ALA A 77 15.34 10.48 11.05
N PRO A 78 15.72 11.57 11.73
CA PRO A 78 14.77 12.36 12.51
C PRO A 78 13.56 12.74 11.66
N ILE A 79 12.37 12.66 12.25
CA ILE A 79 11.15 13.08 11.57
C ILE A 79 11.18 14.61 11.49
N PRO A 80 11.13 15.20 10.28
CA PRO A 80 10.96 16.65 10.17
C PRO A 80 9.58 17.04 10.72
N ASP A 81 9.37 18.31 11.05
CA ASP A 81 8.02 18.78 11.31
C ASP A 81 7.20 18.63 10.02
N LEU A 82 6.22 17.73 10.04
CA LEU A 82 5.39 17.39 8.88
C LEU A 82 4.09 18.17 9.00
N ALA A 83 3.87 19.11 8.09
CA ALA A 83 2.59 19.79 7.97
C ALA A 83 1.46 18.77 7.75
N ALA A 84 0.25 19.14 8.17
CA ALA A 84 -0.93 18.38 7.83
C ALA A 84 -1.03 18.26 6.30
N PRO A 85 -1.32 17.06 5.77
CA PRO A 85 -1.52 16.90 4.33
C PRO A 85 -2.75 17.72 3.90
N PRO A 86 -2.80 18.18 2.63
CA PRO A 86 -4.01 18.79 2.11
C PRO A 86 -5.18 17.81 2.21
N GLU A 87 -6.40 18.33 2.25
CA GLU A 87 -7.57 17.47 2.09
C GLU A 87 -7.56 16.86 0.68
N LEU A 88 -7.62 15.54 0.63
CA LEU A 88 -7.66 14.77 -0.61
C LEU A 88 -9.07 14.21 -0.80
N ASP A 89 -9.58 14.32 -2.03
CA ASP A 89 -10.87 13.74 -2.37
C ASP A 89 -10.83 12.22 -2.32
N ALA A 90 -11.99 11.64 -2.01
CA ALA A 90 -12.16 10.21 -2.16
C ALA A 90 -12.17 9.84 -3.66
N TRP A 91 -11.68 8.66 -3.98
CA TRP A 91 -11.78 8.12 -5.33
C TRP A 91 -12.33 6.70 -5.31
N ARG A 92 -13.01 6.33 -6.40
CA ARG A 92 -13.48 4.97 -6.63
C ARG A 92 -12.30 4.09 -7.05
N ALA A 93 -11.96 3.09 -6.25
CA ALA A 93 -11.03 2.04 -6.65
C ALA A 93 -11.80 0.94 -7.38
N ASP A 94 -11.62 0.86 -8.70
CA ASP A 94 -12.33 -0.05 -9.61
C ASP A 94 -11.40 -1.08 -10.29
N GLU A 95 -10.11 -1.08 -9.93
CA GLU A 95 -9.10 -1.95 -10.53
C GLU A 95 -8.03 -2.37 -9.51
N LEU A 96 -7.69 -3.65 -9.51
CA LEU A 96 -6.48 -4.20 -8.93
C LEU A 96 -5.43 -4.40 -10.03
N VAL A 97 -4.22 -3.89 -9.84
CA VAL A 97 -3.12 -4.01 -10.81
C VAL A 97 -1.99 -4.84 -10.23
N LEU A 98 -1.65 -5.93 -10.93
CA LEU A 98 -0.43 -6.68 -10.66
C LEU A 98 0.75 -5.98 -11.33
N TYR A 99 1.73 -5.56 -10.53
CA TYR A 99 2.95 -4.92 -11.00
C TYR A 99 4.17 -5.84 -10.91
N ARG A 100 5.10 -5.68 -11.87
CA ARG A 100 6.49 -6.13 -11.77
C ARG A 100 7.38 -4.95 -11.46
N SER A 101 8.17 -5.05 -10.40
CA SER A 101 9.21 -4.07 -10.07
C SER A 101 10.57 -4.54 -10.62
N ARG A 102 11.28 -3.65 -11.33
CA ARG A 102 12.68 -3.85 -11.71
C ARG A 102 13.55 -2.81 -11.01
N LEU A 103 14.50 -3.27 -10.19
CA LEU A 103 15.46 -2.40 -9.52
C LEU A 103 16.57 -1.98 -10.49
N GLY A 104 16.75 -0.67 -10.64
CA GLY A 104 17.85 -0.07 -11.39
C GLY A 104 18.64 0.92 -10.54
N ARG A 105 19.72 1.47 -11.12
CA ARG A 105 20.60 2.44 -10.42
C ARG A 105 19.88 3.72 -9.99
N ALA A 106 18.85 4.13 -10.72
CA ALA A 106 18.06 5.34 -10.41
C ALA A 106 16.83 5.07 -9.52
N GLY A 107 16.60 3.82 -9.10
CA GLY A 107 15.41 3.42 -8.37
C GLY A 107 14.65 2.28 -9.06
N SER A 108 13.45 1.97 -8.54
CA SER A 108 12.58 0.93 -9.09
C SER A 108 11.70 1.45 -10.22
N VAL A 109 11.64 0.71 -11.32
CA VAL A 109 10.67 0.90 -12.41
C VAL A 109 9.55 -0.12 -12.27
N TYR A 110 8.30 0.34 -12.30
CA TYR A 110 7.12 -0.51 -12.18
C TYR A 110 6.45 -0.72 -13.54
N GLU A 111 6.19 -1.98 -13.88
CA GLU A 111 5.51 -2.38 -15.11
C GLU A 111 4.19 -3.10 -14.76
N PRO A 112 3.03 -2.64 -15.27
CA PRO A 112 1.77 -3.34 -15.05
C PRO A 112 1.74 -4.63 -15.89
N LEU A 113 1.56 -5.76 -15.23
CA LEU A 113 1.45 -7.07 -15.88
C LEU A 113 0.00 -7.46 -16.17
N ARG A 114 -0.92 -7.13 -15.25
CA ARG A 114 -2.33 -7.46 -15.37
C ARG A 114 -3.19 -6.46 -14.61
N ARG A 115 -4.37 -6.20 -15.16
CA ARG A 115 -5.42 -5.36 -14.59
C ARG A 115 -6.65 -6.23 -14.36
N ILE A 116 -7.23 -6.15 -13.18
CA ILE A 116 -8.41 -6.93 -12.77
C ILE A 116 -9.45 -5.91 -12.34
N ARG A 117 -10.58 -5.87 -13.06
CA ARG A 117 -11.69 -4.99 -12.72
C ARG A 117 -12.41 -5.48 -11.46
N LEU A 118 -12.70 -4.55 -10.58
CA LEU A 118 -13.58 -4.74 -9.43
C LEU A 118 -14.99 -4.38 -9.88
N SER A 119 -15.98 -5.21 -9.52
CA SER A 119 -17.38 -5.09 -9.95
C SER A 119 -18.20 -4.14 -9.10
#